data_AF-A0A7C7WFK1-F1
#
_entry.id   AF-A0A7C7WFK1-F1
#
_cell.length_a   1.000
_cell.length_b   1.000
_cell.length_c   1.000
_cell.angle_alpha   90.00
_cell.angle_beta   90.00
_cell.angle_gamma   90.00
#
_symmetry.space_group_name_H-M   'P 1'
#
loop_
_entity.id
_entity.type
_entity.pdbx_description
1 polymer ?
#
loop_
_entity_poly.entity_id
_entity_poly.type
_entity_poly.pdbx_seq_one_letter_code
_entity_poly.pdbx_strand_id
1 'polypeptide(L)'
;MMMNMLPDGSPEITPDAPPPRRVDLERREDRFVVYIRDTRELIEELEQHTKQLAFPDTPVTRTVYFGDVARGLPPGLSVKARGYERERLPGRWDLTRETEFELLEIKRTVDSDPSQTSPKRKSPRRRRTKPDTRDTMVEILRLSDAILGRDTHKSKQRRPRLSLADITRIIGNPKAEQRTIDHPLYVYLLETVGAFEDFRWLPVIGTEYERTHFVGRTDEYRDLFRATLDTRVTHYAFDEGDDGFAGVPVGTEGFSRFEVKLDKARVTGTPFGDWLKQTITRFRAFRTPSKKYRGMSLRSAHQIRREGFLDELPGSRLSTEFASRPVRYKHHEHYVNLARYLESSKTFRPYFTHPVLLEEHEHSVEGVYKGLSITISGAQLECWRPREFVATKSVPIFSRDVVPVTRVPLVSRHDLEKVPWVTKMKRGQSRYKRSRGFLVENRRSGRIYRVALERRAHGSKTPEYFVVITYVGRARGRPRFDSAPIVKDLALLHRFLLRDPLLKPHEPT
;
A
#
# COMPACT_ATOMS: atom_id res chain seq x y z
N MET A 1 -62.46 -40.76 -24.05
CA MET A 1 -61.15 -40.60 -24.72
C MET A 1 -60.92 -39.11 -24.97
N MET A 2 -60.05 -38.47 -24.19
CA MET A 2 -59.39 -37.21 -24.54
C MET A 2 -58.04 -37.21 -23.83
N MET A 3 -56.96 -37.13 -24.61
CA MET A 3 -55.61 -36.83 -24.12
C MET A 3 -55.54 -35.33 -23.85
N ASN A 4 -54.93 -34.92 -22.73
CA ASN A 4 -54.37 -33.58 -22.60
C ASN A 4 -53.13 -33.56 -21.70
N MET A 5 -52.07 -33.04 -22.33
CA MET A 5 -50.79 -32.46 -21.93
C MET A 5 -50.41 -32.31 -20.44
N LEU A 6 -49.16 -32.65 -20.16
CA LEU A 6 -48.38 -32.47 -18.92
C LEU A 6 -48.09 -30.99 -18.62
N PRO A 7 -47.98 -30.57 -17.33
CA PRO A 7 -47.29 -29.35 -16.93
C PRO A 7 -45.86 -29.61 -16.43
N ASP A 8 -45.00 -28.67 -16.81
CA ASP A 8 -43.58 -28.48 -16.46
C ASP A 8 -43.28 -28.55 -14.96
N GLY A 9 -42.40 -29.47 -14.58
CA GLY A 9 -41.78 -29.54 -13.26
C GLY A 9 -40.61 -28.57 -13.13
N SER A 10 -40.90 -27.27 -13.06
CA SER A 10 -39.92 -26.27 -12.63
C SER A 10 -39.80 -26.32 -11.10
N PRO A 11 -38.61 -26.49 -10.50
CA PRO A 11 -38.47 -26.40 -9.05
C PRO A 11 -38.72 -24.97 -8.57
N GLU A 12 -39.55 -24.85 -7.53
CA GLU A 12 -39.89 -23.62 -6.83
C GLU A 12 -38.63 -22.81 -6.43
N ILE A 13 -38.58 -21.56 -6.88
CA ILE A 13 -37.60 -20.58 -6.44
C ILE A 13 -37.99 -20.15 -5.02
N THR A 14 -37.32 -20.68 -4.01
CA THR A 14 -37.40 -20.12 -2.65
C THR A 14 -36.87 -18.68 -2.62
N PRO A 15 -37.52 -17.76 -1.88
CA PRO A 15 -37.28 -16.33 -1.98
C PRO A 15 -36.03 -15.87 -1.21
N ASP A 16 -35.32 -14.93 -1.84
CA ASP A 16 -34.49 -13.88 -1.26
C ASP A 16 -33.61 -14.24 -0.07
N ALA A 17 -32.43 -14.81 -0.37
CA ALA A 17 -31.25 -14.43 0.40
C ALA A 17 -31.13 -12.89 0.30
N PRO A 18 -31.03 -12.15 1.43
CA PRO A 18 -30.95 -10.70 1.37
C PRO A 18 -29.80 -10.33 0.43
N PRO A 19 -30.02 -9.39 -0.51
CA PRO A 19 -28.98 -8.96 -1.42
C PRO A 19 -27.74 -8.60 -0.59
N PRO A 20 -26.53 -9.00 -1.03
CA PRO A 20 -25.31 -8.67 -0.31
C PRO A 20 -25.35 -7.18 -0.01
N ARG A 21 -25.36 -6.82 1.28
CA ARG A 21 -25.44 -5.42 1.71
C ARG A 21 -24.42 -4.64 0.91
N ARG A 22 -24.87 -3.79 -0.02
CA ARG A 22 -24.02 -2.84 -0.72
C ARG A 22 -23.40 -1.97 0.36
N VAL A 23 -22.18 -2.30 0.77
CA VAL A 23 -21.40 -1.44 1.65
C VAL A 23 -21.09 -0.22 0.81
N ASP A 24 -21.77 0.88 1.11
CA ASP A 24 -21.51 2.15 0.47
C ASP A 24 -20.09 2.62 0.87
N LEU A 25 -19.19 2.56 -0.09
CA LEU A 25 -17.76 2.89 0.04
C LEU A 25 -17.49 4.37 -0.26
N GLU A 26 -18.52 5.21 -0.35
CA GLU A 26 -18.38 6.67 -0.22
C GLU A 26 -17.85 7.09 1.17
N ARG A 27 -17.68 6.14 2.09
CA ARG A 27 -16.98 6.32 3.36
C ARG A 27 -15.49 6.52 3.13
N ARG A 28 -15.04 7.74 3.35
CA ARG A 28 -13.61 8.06 3.42
C ARG A 28 -12.95 7.27 4.56
N GLU A 29 -11.96 6.45 4.22
CA GLU A 29 -11.07 5.81 5.19
C GLU A 29 -9.85 6.71 5.43
N ASP A 30 -9.85 7.44 6.54
CA ASP A 30 -8.68 8.20 6.98
C ASP A 30 -7.86 7.36 7.97
N ARG A 31 -6.54 7.37 7.81
CA ARG A 31 -5.59 6.59 8.62
C ARG A 31 -4.59 7.52 9.24
N PHE A 32 -4.43 7.47 10.55
CA PHE A 32 -3.61 8.38 11.32
C PHE A 32 -2.59 7.65 12.20
N VAL A 33 -1.48 8.33 12.46
CA VAL A 33 -0.46 7.97 13.44
C VAL A 33 -0.90 8.46 14.81
N VAL A 34 -0.85 7.56 15.78
CA VAL A 34 -1.00 7.85 17.22
C VAL A 34 0.25 7.36 17.91
N TYR A 35 0.99 8.24 18.58
CA TYR A 35 2.23 7.84 19.21
C TYR A 35 1.99 6.85 20.35
N ILE A 36 2.95 5.96 20.57
CA ILE A 36 2.72 4.76 21.38
C ILE A 36 2.34 5.08 22.83
N ARG A 37 2.89 6.15 23.44
CA ARG A 37 2.55 6.56 24.81
C ARG A 37 1.18 7.22 24.92
N ASP A 38 0.66 7.77 23.82
CA ASP A 38 -0.66 8.41 23.80
C ASP A 38 -1.80 7.42 23.47
N THR A 39 -1.46 6.16 23.18
CA THR A 39 -2.43 5.14 22.72
C THR A 39 -3.53 4.93 23.76
N ARG A 40 -3.18 4.80 25.04
CA ARG A 40 -4.16 4.58 26.12
C ARG A 40 -5.10 5.77 26.30
N GLU A 41 -4.54 6.99 26.32
CA GLU A 41 -5.35 8.20 26.46
C GLU A 41 -6.32 8.37 25.27
N LEU A 42 -5.92 7.97 24.06
CA LEU A 42 -6.84 7.97 22.92
C LEU A 42 -7.98 6.97 23.11
N ILE A 43 -7.69 5.77 23.63
CA ILE A 43 -8.73 4.77 23.92
C ILE A 43 -9.76 5.35 24.90
N GLU A 44 -9.28 5.91 26.01
CA GLU A 44 -10.12 6.54 27.05
C GLU A 44 -10.96 7.71 26.48
N GLU A 45 -10.40 8.52 25.58
CA GLU A 45 -11.12 9.57 24.87
C GLU A 45 -12.21 8.99 23.94
N LEU A 46 -11.88 7.98 23.14
CA LEU A 46 -12.82 7.36 22.21
C LEU A 46 -13.98 6.68 22.94
N GLU A 47 -13.74 6.09 24.10
CA GLU A 47 -14.75 5.42 24.91
C GLU A 47 -15.86 6.37 25.37
N GLN A 48 -15.66 7.69 25.38
CA GLN A 48 -16.73 8.65 25.72
C GLN A 48 -17.93 8.54 24.77
N HIS A 49 -17.68 8.30 23.47
CA HIS A 49 -18.71 8.26 22.43
C HIS A 49 -18.83 6.90 21.73
N THR A 50 -17.93 5.96 22.02
CA THR A 50 -17.84 4.67 21.33
C THR A 50 -17.83 3.50 22.31
N LYS A 51 -18.25 2.33 21.83
CA LYS A 51 -18.13 1.06 22.53
C LYS A 51 -16.96 0.30 21.94
N GLN A 52 -16.04 -0.14 22.81
CA GLN A 52 -14.99 -1.05 22.43
C GLN A 52 -15.57 -2.46 22.18
N LEU A 53 -15.16 -3.09 21.08
CA LEU A 53 -15.41 -4.51 20.82
C LEU A 53 -14.09 -5.25 21.04
N ALA A 54 -14.09 -6.13 22.04
CA ALA A 54 -12.95 -6.98 22.37
C ALA A 54 -13.12 -8.37 21.77
N PHE A 55 -12.02 -8.92 21.26
CA PHE A 55 -11.93 -10.29 20.75
C PHE A 55 -10.80 -11.01 21.51
N PRO A 56 -11.01 -11.38 22.78
CA PRO A 56 -9.93 -11.81 23.68
C PRO A 56 -9.26 -13.11 23.25
N ASP A 57 -9.97 -13.98 22.54
CA ASP A 57 -9.42 -15.25 22.05
C ASP A 57 -8.56 -15.07 20.80
N THR A 58 -8.77 -13.98 20.05
CA THR A 58 -8.05 -13.70 18.80
C THR A 58 -7.73 -12.21 18.60
N PRO A 59 -7.00 -11.56 19.55
CA PRO A 59 -6.69 -10.15 19.48
C PRO A 59 -5.66 -9.82 18.40
N VAL A 60 -4.87 -10.80 17.96
CA VAL A 60 -3.81 -10.63 16.96
C VAL A 60 -4.35 -10.95 15.57
N THR A 61 -4.20 -9.99 14.66
CA THR A 61 -4.48 -10.17 13.24
C THR A 61 -3.18 -10.42 12.49
N ARG A 62 -3.12 -11.54 11.78
CA ARG A 62 -2.07 -11.87 10.81
C ARG A 62 -2.62 -11.73 9.41
N THR A 63 -1.94 -11.00 8.52
CA THR A 63 -2.41 -10.82 7.14
C THR A 63 -1.25 -11.02 6.18
N VAL A 64 -1.44 -11.89 5.19
CA VAL A 64 -0.50 -12.13 4.08
C VAL A 64 -1.07 -11.49 2.82
N TYR A 65 -0.27 -10.69 2.12
CA TYR A 65 -0.65 -10.08 0.85
C TYR A 65 -0.01 -10.84 -0.31
N PHE A 66 -0.84 -11.14 -1.32
CA PHE A 66 -0.43 -11.88 -2.51
C PHE A 66 -0.15 -10.94 -3.67
N GLY A 67 0.92 -11.25 -4.41
CA GLY A 67 1.27 -10.62 -5.67
C GLY A 67 2.52 -11.24 -6.25
N ASP A 68 3.14 -10.53 -7.17
CA ASP A 68 4.29 -11.04 -7.91
C ASP A 68 5.59 -10.45 -7.36
N VAL A 69 6.62 -11.29 -7.18
CA VAL A 69 7.91 -10.87 -6.61
C VAL A 69 8.59 -9.79 -7.46
N ALA A 70 8.52 -9.91 -8.79
CA ALA A 70 9.11 -8.98 -9.75
C ALA A 70 8.22 -7.77 -9.97
N ARG A 71 6.89 -7.95 -10.02
CA ARG A 71 5.94 -6.89 -10.42
C ARG A 71 5.26 -6.20 -9.24
N GLY A 72 5.47 -6.72 -8.03
CA GLY A 72 4.84 -6.28 -6.80
C GLY A 72 3.34 -6.55 -6.76
N LEU A 73 2.63 -5.72 -6.01
CA LEU A 73 1.18 -5.82 -5.84
C LEU A 73 0.48 -4.94 -6.88
N PRO A 74 -0.56 -5.43 -7.58
CA PRO A 74 -1.20 -4.62 -8.61
C PRO A 74 -1.82 -3.32 -8.06
N PRO A 75 -1.76 -2.22 -8.84
CA PRO A 75 -2.39 -0.95 -8.46
C PRO A 75 -3.91 -1.13 -8.39
N GLY A 76 -4.53 -0.61 -7.33
CA GLY A 76 -5.99 -0.70 -7.19
C GLY A 76 -6.52 -2.12 -6.95
N LEU A 77 -5.67 -3.13 -6.74
CA LEU A 77 -6.09 -4.48 -6.36
C LEU A 77 -5.30 -4.94 -5.13
N SER A 78 -5.96 -5.56 -4.17
CA SER A 78 -5.34 -6.14 -2.99
C SER A 78 -5.94 -7.51 -2.74
N VAL A 79 -5.15 -8.55 -2.99
CA VAL A 79 -5.46 -9.93 -2.63
C VAL A 79 -4.71 -10.25 -1.34
N LYS A 80 -5.42 -10.70 -0.31
CA LYS A 80 -4.79 -10.99 0.98
C LYS A 80 -5.54 -12.07 1.76
N ALA A 81 -4.81 -12.91 2.47
CA ALA A 81 -5.37 -13.85 3.41
C ALA A 81 -5.19 -13.35 4.84
N ARG A 82 -6.13 -13.68 5.74
CA ARG A 82 -6.09 -13.24 7.14
C ARG A 82 -6.26 -14.42 8.08
N GLY A 83 -5.34 -14.48 9.04
CA GLY A 83 -5.34 -15.32 10.23
C GLY A 83 -5.75 -14.52 11.46
N TYR A 84 -6.44 -15.13 12.41
CA TYR A 84 -6.75 -14.53 13.72
C TYR A 84 -6.22 -15.39 14.87
N GLU A 85 -5.40 -14.81 15.72
CA GLU A 85 -4.52 -15.53 16.62
C GLU A 85 -4.56 -14.96 18.03
N ARG A 86 -4.26 -15.80 19.02
CA ARG A 86 -4.21 -15.38 20.42
C ARG A 86 -2.97 -14.52 20.71
N GLU A 87 -1.85 -14.91 20.13
CA GLU A 87 -0.52 -14.38 20.46
C GLU A 87 0.26 -13.98 19.22
N ARG A 88 1.20 -13.04 19.41
CA ARG A 88 2.11 -12.60 18.35
C ARG A 88 3.21 -13.64 18.11
N LEU A 89 3.74 -13.65 16.89
CA LEU A 89 4.89 -14.47 16.55
C LEU A 89 6.18 -13.94 17.21
N PRO A 90 7.01 -14.81 17.78
CA PRO A 90 8.35 -14.44 18.23
C PRO A 90 9.32 -14.41 17.03
N GLY A 91 9.26 -13.35 16.23
CA GLY A 91 10.22 -13.15 15.15
C GLY A 91 9.74 -13.71 13.82
N ARG A 92 10.35 -14.78 13.31
CA ARG A 92 10.13 -15.29 11.93
C ARG A 92 8.70 -15.82 11.75
N TRP A 93 8.15 -15.64 10.56
CA TRP A 93 6.84 -16.18 10.17
C TRP A 93 6.99 -17.10 8.96
N ASP A 94 7.05 -18.41 9.19
CA ASP A 94 7.09 -19.38 8.10
C ASP A 94 5.68 -19.75 7.63
N LEU A 95 5.51 -19.82 6.31
CA LEU A 95 4.30 -20.26 5.65
C LEU A 95 4.60 -21.54 4.88
N THR A 96 4.00 -22.64 5.29
CA THR A 96 3.98 -23.90 4.53
C THR A 96 2.72 -23.96 3.67
N ARG A 97 2.65 -24.97 2.79
CA ARG A 97 1.47 -25.23 1.95
C ARG A 97 0.20 -25.46 2.77
N GLU A 98 0.35 -26.04 3.96
CA GLU A 98 -0.72 -26.39 4.90
C GLU A 98 -1.10 -25.21 5.81
N THR A 99 -0.39 -24.08 5.73
CA THR A 99 -0.70 -22.92 6.59
C THR A 99 -2.11 -22.43 6.30
N GLU A 100 -2.94 -22.38 7.33
CA GLU A 100 -4.36 -22.09 7.22
C GLU A 100 -4.68 -20.62 7.48
N PHE A 101 -5.69 -20.12 6.79
CA PHE A 101 -6.26 -18.78 6.99
C PHE A 101 -7.77 -18.86 7.12
N GLU A 102 -8.36 -18.05 8.00
CA GLU A 102 -9.81 -17.96 8.11
C GLU A 102 -10.46 -17.22 6.94
N LEU A 103 -9.75 -16.29 6.29
CA LEU A 103 -10.32 -15.41 5.27
C LEU A 103 -9.38 -15.20 4.08
N LEU A 104 -9.94 -15.18 2.88
CA LEU A 104 -9.34 -14.62 1.67
C LEU A 104 -10.13 -13.36 1.27
N GLU A 105 -9.48 -12.19 1.31
CA GLU A 105 -10.08 -10.88 1.04
C GLU A 105 -9.48 -10.30 -0.26
N ILE A 106 -10.35 -10.01 -1.25
CA ILE A 106 -9.98 -9.39 -2.52
C ILE A 106 -10.65 -8.01 -2.60
N LYS A 107 -9.83 -6.96 -2.70
CA LYS A 107 -10.28 -5.57 -2.78
C LYS A 107 -9.86 -4.95 -4.09
N ARG A 108 -10.81 -4.32 -4.80
CA ARG A 108 -10.53 -3.59 -6.03
C ARG A 108 -11.00 -2.15 -5.92
N THR A 109 -10.17 -1.20 -6.36
CA THR A 109 -10.58 0.18 -6.62
C THR A 109 -11.27 0.22 -7.98
N VAL A 110 -12.51 0.69 -8.02
CA VAL A 110 -13.30 0.80 -9.25
C VAL A 110 -13.50 2.27 -9.56
N ASP A 111 -13.12 2.70 -10.75
CA ASP A 111 -13.49 4.03 -11.22
C ASP A 111 -14.99 3.99 -11.51
N SER A 112 -15.83 4.50 -10.60
CA SER A 112 -17.27 4.60 -10.85
C SER A 112 -17.54 5.77 -11.78
N ASP A 113 -18.02 5.45 -12.98
CA ASP A 113 -18.61 6.46 -13.86
C ASP A 113 -19.95 6.88 -13.24
N PRO A 114 -20.15 8.15 -12.85
CA PRO A 114 -21.38 8.61 -12.19
C PRO A 114 -22.64 8.53 -13.08
N SER A 115 -22.50 8.04 -14.32
CA SER A 115 -23.56 7.79 -15.28
C SER A 115 -24.36 6.49 -15.01
N GLN A 116 -23.84 5.54 -14.22
CA GLN A 116 -24.44 4.19 -14.11
C GLN A 116 -25.21 3.89 -12.82
N THR A 117 -25.31 4.81 -11.85
CA THR A 117 -26.21 4.62 -10.71
C THR A 117 -27.57 5.32 -10.93
N SER A 118 -28.55 4.53 -11.35
CA SER A 118 -30.01 4.74 -11.24
C SER A 118 -30.67 5.81 -12.14
N PRO A 119 -31.90 5.57 -12.65
CA PRO A 119 -32.59 6.49 -13.55
C PRO A 119 -33.00 7.78 -12.81
N LYS A 120 -32.42 8.91 -13.23
CA LYS A 120 -32.73 10.24 -12.69
C LYS A 120 -34.19 10.62 -12.99
N ARG A 121 -35.02 10.73 -11.94
CA ARG A 121 -36.12 11.71 -11.92
C ARG A 121 -35.49 13.11 -11.99
N LYS A 122 -35.86 13.87 -13.02
CA LYS A 122 -35.31 15.19 -13.34
C LYS A 122 -35.59 16.20 -12.21
N SER A 123 -34.54 16.81 -11.69
CA SER A 123 -34.58 18.17 -11.12
C SER A 123 -33.25 18.89 -11.39
N PRO A 124 -33.24 20.23 -11.51
CA PRO A 124 -32.28 20.91 -12.35
C PRO A 124 -31.01 21.40 -11.62
N ARG A 125 -29.89 21.25 -12.34
CA ARG A 125 -28.61 21.98 -12.25
C ARG A 125 -28.02 22.21 -10.84
N ARG A 126 -27.08 21.33 -10.47
CA ARG A 126 -25.93 21.69 -9.62
C ARG A 126 -24.60 21.19 -10.22
N ARG A 127 -23.56 21.98 -9.95
CA ARG A 127 -22.18 22.00 -10.46
C ARG A 127 -21.54 20.64 -10.78
N ARG A 128 -20.72 20.61 -11.84
CA ARG A 128 -19.77 19.53 -12.19
C ARG A 128 -18.96 19.11 -10.95
N THR A 129 -19.36 18.04 -10.30
CA THR A 129 -18.54 17.29 -9.36
C THR A 129 -17.50 16.49 -10.14
N LYS A 130 -16.26 16.46 -9.63
CA LYS A 130 -15.22 15.56 -10.14
C LYS A 130 -15.71 14.11 -10.03
N PRO A 131 -15.29 13.20 -10.92
CA PRO A 131 -15.62 11.78 -10.79
C PRO A 131 -15.07 11.27 -9.45
N ASP A 132 -15.97 10.76 -8.60
CA ASP A 132 -15.62 10.04 -7.38
C ASP A 132 -15.19 8.63 -7.79
N THR A 133 -13.97 8.24 -7.41
CA THR A 133 -13.50 6.85 -7.49
C THR A 133 -14.07 6.08 -6.30
N ARG A 134 -14.90 5.06 -6.53
CA ARG A 134 -15.46 4.20 -5.49
C ARG A 134 -14.59 2.94 -5.34
N ASP A 135 -14.03 2.72 -4.16
CA ASP A 135 -13.51 1.39 -3.85
C ASP A 135 -14.68 0.38 -3.86
N THR A 136 -14.51 -0.83 -4.37
CA THR A 136 -15.44 -1.94 -4.19
C THR A 136 -14.74 -3.01 -3.35
N MET A 137 -15.17 -3.15 -2.09
CA MET A 137 -14.73 -4.19 -1.19
C MET A 137 -15.78 -5.28 -1.21
N VAL A 138 -15.44 -6.43 -1.81
CA VAL A 138 -16.17 -7.65 -1.50
C VAL A 138 -15.42 -8.27 -0.32
N GLU A 139 -16.04 -8.22 0.85
CA GLU A 139 -15.56 -8.97 2.01
C GLU A 139 -15.97 -10.43 1.76
N ILE A 140 -15.08 -11.22 1.18
CA ILE A 140 -15.37 -12.61 0.84
C ILE A 140 -15.17 -13.49 2.09
N LEU A 141 -16.04 -13.29 3.07
CA LEU A 141 -16.35 -14.25 4.12
C LEU A 141 -17.00 -15.54 3.57
N ARG A 142 -17.36 -15.55 2.27
CA ARG A 142 -18.07 -16.64 1.58
C ARG A 142 -17.18 -17.64 0.83
N LEU A 143 -15.87 -17.37 0.71
CA LEU A 143 -14.94 -18.22 -0.06
C LEU A 143 -14.80 -19.59 0.62
N SER A 144 -14.78 -19.59 1.94
CA SER A 144 -14.61 -20.78 2.77
C SER A 144 -15.88 -21.66 2.80
N ASP A 145 -17.08 -21.06 2.78
CA ASP A 145 -18.36 -21.77 2.64
C ASP A 145 -18.59 -22.33 1.22
N ALA A 146 -17.99 -21.71 0.20
CA ALA A 146 -18.23 -22.07 -1.20
C ALA A 146 -17.19 -23.04 -1.79
N ILE A 147 -15.98 -23.10 -1.21
CA ILE A 147 -14.92 -24.04 -1.60
C ILE A 147 -15.23 -25.49 -1.15
N LEU A 148 -16.10 -25.70 -0.15
CA LEU A 148 -16.34 -27.02 0.47
C LEU A 148 -17.62 -27.74 0.00
N GLY A 149 -18.36 -27.19 -0.97
CA GLY A 149 -19.58 -27.81 -1.48
C GLY A 149 -20.76 -27.75 -0.50
N ARG A 150 -22.00 -27.70 -1.02
CA ARG A 150 -23.23 -27.69 -0.20
C ARG A 150 -23.61 -29.06 0.37
N ASP A 151 -22.89 -30.12 0.02
CA ASP A 151 -23.27 -31.51 0.32
C ASP A 151 -22.38 -32.26 1.33
N THR A 152 -21.46 -31.60 2.05
CA THR A 152 -20.86 -32.25 3.22
C THR A 152 -21.76 -32.06 4.44
N HIS A 153 -22.69 -32.99 4.58
CA HIS A 153 -23.58 -33.18 5.71
C HIS A 153 -22.94 -32.95 7.10
N LYS A 154 -23.69 -32.20 7.93
CA LYS A 154 -23.81 -32.32 9.39
C LYS A 154 -22.51 -32.54 10.19
N SER A 155 -21.83 -31.46 10.52
CA SER A 155 -20.97 -31.41 11.71
C SER A 155 -20.97 -30.00 12.30
N LYS A 156 -21.61 -29.87 13.47
CA LYS A 156 -21.54 -28.66 14.30
C LYS A 156 -20.10 -28.56 14.83
N GLN A 157 -19.24 -27.74 14.19
CA GLN A 157 -17.93 -27.20 14.66
C GLN A 157 -16.80 -27.24 13.61
N ARG A 158 -16.97 -26.68 12.42
CA ARG A 158 -15.81 -26.29 11.59
C ARG A 158 -15.99 -24.88 11.05
N ARG A 159 -15.18 -23.93 11.54
CA ARG A 159 -14.96 -22.65 10.85
C ARG A 159 -14.17 -23.01 9.58
N PRO A 160 -14.66 -22.73 8.37
CA PRO A 160 -13.97 -23.16 7.17
C PRO A 160 -12.67 -22.35 7.02
N ARG A 161 -11.55 -23.06 6.92
CA ARG A 161 -10.19 -22.51 6.77
C ARG A 161 -9.66 -22.86 5.38
N LEU A 162 -8.81 -22.00 4.84
CA LEU A 162 -8.18 -22.19 3.53
C LEU A 162 -6.68 -22.35 3.71
N SER A 163 -6.14 -23.43 3.16
CA SER A 163 -4.69 -23.63 3.12
C SER A 163 -4.04 -22.64 2.16
N LEU A 164 -2.75 -22.33 2.38
CA LEU A 164 -1.98 -21.53 1.44
C LEU A 164 -1.95 -22.16 0.05
N ALA A 165 -1.85 -23.49 -0.03
CA ALA A 165 -1.90 -24.23 -1.28
C ALA A 165 -3.22 -23.98 -2.03
N ASP A 166 -4.36 -24.01 -1.34
CA ASP A 166 -5.65 -23.74 -1.96
C ASP A 166 -5.76 -22.28 -2.42
N ILE A 167 -5.33 -21.34 -1.58
CA ILE A 167 -5.38 -19.92 -1.93
C ILE A 167 -4.55 -19.64 -3.18
N THR A 168 -3.30 -20.09 -3.21
CA THR A 168 -2.37 -19.85 -4.33
C THR A 168 -2.84 -20.52 -5.61
N ARG A 169 -3.39 -21.74 -5.52
CA ARG A 169 -4.00 -22.45 -6.64
C ARG A 169 -5.21 -21.68 -7.21
N ILE A 170 -6.14 -21.27 -6.34
CA ILE A 170 -7.38 -20.59 -6.74
C ILE A 170 -7.13 -19.23 -7.40
N ILE A 171 -6.25 -18.40 -6.81
CA ILE A 171 -5.94 -17.08 -7.37
C ILE A 171 -4.97 -17.16 -8.55
N GLY A 172 -4.13 -18.21 -8.60
CA GLY A 172 -3.11 -18.40 -9.62
C GLY A 172 -3.66 -18.87 -10.95
N ASN A 173 -4.68 -19.75 -10.94
CA ASN A 173 -5.33 -20.20 -12.16
C ASN A 173 -6.85 -20.40 -11.97
N PRO A 174 -7.63 -19.32 -11.88
CA PRO A 174 -9.08 -19.43 -11.65
C PRO A 174 -9.80 -20.25 -12.74
N LYS A 175 -9.29 -20.28 -13.98
CA LYS A 175 -9.90 -21.01 -15.11
C LYS A 175 -9.96 -22.52 -14.84
N ALA A 176 -8.92 -23.09 -14.22
CA ALA A 176 -8.88 -24.51 -13.87
C ALA A 176 -9.87 -24.87 -12.74
N GLU A 177 -10.37 -23.87 -12.02
CA GLU A 177 -11.20 -24.05 -10.83
C GLU A 177 -12.71 -24.00 -11.10
N GLN A 178 -13.14 -23.88 -12.36
CA GLN A 178 -14.57 -23.74 -12.70
C GLN A 178 -15.49 -24.80 -12.06
N ARG A 179 -14.97 -26.01 -11.83
CA ARG A 179 -15.73 -27.14 -11.27
C ARG A 179 -15.61 -27.28 -9.75
N THR A 180 -14.67 -26.59 -9.11
CA THR A 180 -14.30 -26.76 -7.69
C THR A 180 -14.77 -25.59 -6.82
N ILE A 181 -15.04 -24.42 -7.41
CA ILE A 181 -15.55 -23.24 -6.72
C ILE A 181 -16.93 -22.85 -7.27
N ASP A 182 -17.73 -22.15 -6.47
CA ASP A 182 -19.06 -21.71 -6.89
C ASP A 182 -18.99 -20.75 -8.08
N HIS A 183 -19.98 -20.85 -8.97
CA HIS A 183 -20.01 -20.07 -10.20
C HIS A 183 -19.90 -18.53 -9.99
N PRO A 184 -20.59 -17.92 -9.00
CA PRO A 184 -20.42 -16.49 -8.72
C PRO A 184 -18.99 -16.09 -8.35
N LEU A 185 -18.32 -16.86 -7.51
CA LEU A 185 -16.92 -16.62 -7.14
C LEU A 185 -15.98 -16.85 -8.31
N TYR A 186 -16.22 -17.88 -9.12
CA TYR A 186 -15.45 -18.15 -10.33
C TYR A 186 -15.46 -16.96 -11.27
N VAL A 187 -16.64 -16.42 -11.58
CA VAL A 187 -16.77 -15.22 -12.42
C VAL A 187 -16.03 -14.03 -11.79
N TYR A 188 -16.20 -13.80 -10.49
CA TYR A 188 -15.50 -12.72 -9.79
C TYR A 188 -13.97 -12.87 -9.85
N LEU A 189 -13.44 -14.06 -9.64
CA LEU A 189 -12.00 -14.32 -9.71
C LEU A 189 -11.48 -14.13 -11.13
N LEU A 190 -12.19 -14.60 -12.15
CA LEU A 190 -11.82 -14.33 -13.54
C LEU A 190 -11.76 -12.82 -13.87
N GLU A 191 -12.76 -12.05 -13.44
CA GLU A 191 -12.84 -10.61 -13.69
C GLU A 191 -11.80 -9.78 -12.90
N THR A 192 -11.31 -10.31 -11.78
CA THR A 192 -10.44 -9.56 -10.86
C THR A 192 -8.98 -10.01 -10.90
N VAL A 193 -8.72 -11.29 -10.67
CA VAL A 193 -7.36 -11.86 -10.68
C VAL A 193 -7.03 -12.52 -12.02
N GLY A 194 -8.03 -13.05 -12.74
CA GLY A 194 -7.87 -13.62 -14.07
C GLY A 194 -7.43 -12.61 -15.14
N ALA A 195 -7.61 -11.30 -14.92
CA ALA A 195 -7.00 -10.27 -15.77
C ALA A 195 -5.46 -10.22 -15.67
N PHE A 196 -4.86 -10.97 -14.73
CA PHE A 196 -3.42 -11.04 -14.47
C PHE A 196 -2.93 -12.50 -14.62
N GLU A 197 -3.27 -13.17 -15.73
CA GLU A 197 -2.92 -14.60 -15.96
C GLU A 197 -1.41 -14.87 -15.94
N ASP A 198 -0.59 -13.85 -16.17
CA ASP A 198 0.87 -13.95 -16.18
C ASP A 198 1.52 -13.51 -14.84
N PHE A 199 0.71 -13.22 -13.81
CA PHE A 199 1.19 -12.95 -12.45
C PHE A 199 1.44 -14.24 -11.70
N ARG A 200 2.62 -14.33 -11.07
CA ARG A 200 2.88 -15.37 -10.10
C ARG A 200 2.35 -14.91 -8.74
N TRP A 201 1.13 -15.29 -8.40
CA TRP A 201 0.47 -14.88 -7.15
C TRP A 201 1.03 -15.61 -5.93
N LEU A 202 2.04 -15.02 -5.29
CA LEU A 202 2.72 -15.57 -4.12
C LEU A 202 2.59 -14.65 -2.91
N PRO A 203 2.81 -15.14 -1.68
CA PRO A 203 3.06 -14.28 -0.52
C PRO A 203 4.24 -13.32 -0.80
N VAL A 204 4.00 -12.02 -0.68
CA VAL A 204 5.07 -10.99 -0.90
C VAL A 204 5.36 -10.23 0.38
N ILE A 205 4.32 -9.83 1.12
CA ILE A 205 4.45 -9.13 2.41
C ILE A 205 3.44 -9.66 3.42
N GLY A 206 3.81 -9.61 4.68
CA GLY A 206 2.95 -9.96 5.82
C GLY A 206 2.81 -8.79 6.78
N THR A 207 1.71 -8.76 7.53
CA THR A 207 1.54 -7.83 8.65
C THR A 207 0.95 -8.54 9.84
N GLU A 208 1.47 -8.25 11.02
CA GLU A 208 0.95 -8.73 12.29
C GLU A 208 0.72 -7.55 13.24
N TYR A 209 -0.44 -7.51 13.89
CA TYR A 209 -0.80 -6.45 14.84
C TYR A 209 -1.96 -6.87 15.74
N GLU A 210 -2.00 -6.29 16.93
CA GLU A 210 -3.20 -6.28 17.77
C GLU A 210 -4.15 -5.20 17.29
N ARG A 211 -5.44 -5.50 17.31
CA ARG A 211 -6.49 -4.58 16.87
C ARG A 211 -7.54 -4.37 17.95
N THR A 212 -7.79 -3.11 18.26
CA THR A 212 -8.96 -2.68 19.04
C THR A 212 -10.01 -2.10 18.10
N HIS A 213 -11.26 -2.52 18.27
CA HIS A 213 -12.40 -2.06 17.46
C HIS A 213 -13.28 -1.10 18.25
N PHE A 214 -13.74 -0.03 17.60
CA PHE A 214 -14.65 0.97 18.17
C PHE A 214 -15.87 1.14 17.26
N VAL A 215 -17.05 1.12 17.87
CA VAL A 215 -18.34 1.38 17.19
C VAL A 215 -19.11 2.47 17.94
N GLY A 216 -19.95 3.25 17.25
CA GLY A 216 -20.75 4.30 17.91
C GLY A 216 -21.64 3.74 19.03
N ARG A 217 -21.70 4.44 20.18
CA ARG A 217 -22.56 4.04 21.31
C ARG A 217 -24.05 4.21 21.01
N THR A 218 -24.41 5.36 20.43
CA THR A 218 -25.80 5.70 20.11
C THR A 218 -26.23 5.04 18.82
N ASP A 219 -27.50 4.64 18.73
CA ASP A 219 -28.06 4.05 17.51
C ASP A 219 -27.99 5.02 16.33
N GLU A 220 -28.01 6.33 16.60
CA GLU A 220 -27.82 7.40 15.61
C GLU A 220 -26.49 7.29 14.85
N TYR A 221 -25.40 6.90 15.53
CA TYR A 221 -24.05 6.88 14.96
C TYR A 221 -23.46 5.47 14.79
N ARG A 222 -24.15 4.42 15.26
CA ARG A 222 -23.68 3.03 15.23
C ARG A 222 -23.29 2.57 13.82
N ASP A 223 -24.06 2.96 12.81
CA ASP A 223 -23.79 2.61 11.41
C ASP A 223 -22.98 3.68 10.66
N LEU A 224 -22.82 4.87 11.23
CA LEU A 224 -22.14 6.01 10.62
C LEU A 224 -20.66 6.10 10.98
N PHE A 225 -20.25 5.44 12.06
CA PHE A 225 -18.87 5.47 12.55
C PHE A 225 -18.37 4.09 12.94
N ARG A 226 -17.18 3.76 12.44
CA ARG A 226 -16.35 2.66 12.93
C ARG A 226 -14.91 3.13 12.96
N ALA A 227 -14.18 2.76 13.99
CA ALA A 227 -12.75 2.95 14.02
C ALA A 227 -12.01 1.70 14.50
N THR A 228 -10.75 1.61 14.10
CA THR A 228 -9.83 0.58 14.61
C THR A 228 -8.53 1.21 15.02
N LEU A 229 -7.93 0.68 16.07
CA LEU A 229 -6.60 1.05 16.53
C LEU A 229 -5.70 -0.17 16.44
N ASP A 230 -4.69 -0.10 15.57
CA ASP A 230 -3.75 -1.19 15.34
C ASP A 230 -2.40 -0.85 15.94
N THR A 231 -2.00 -1.56 16.99
CA THR A 231 -0.81 -1.21 17.78
C THR A 231 0.41 -1.97 17.30
N ARG A 232 1.54 -1.25 17.12
CA ARG A 232 2.86 -1.83 16.78
C ARG A 232 2.80 -2.84 15.64
N VAL A 233 2.40 -2.41 14.46
CA VAL A 233 2.33 -3.30 13.29
C VAL A 233 3.73 -3.77 12.93
N THR A 234 3.96 -5.08 12.97
CA THR A 234 5.15 -5.73 12.42
C THR A 234 4.90 -6.07 10.96
N HIS A 235 5.85 -5.74 10.10
CA HIS A 235 5.83 -6.02 8.67
C HIS A 235 6.84 -7.12 8.34
N TYR A 236 6.43 -8.05 7.52
CA TYR A 236 7.24 -9.17 7.04
C TYR A 236 7.43 -9.07 5.52
N ALA A 237 8.60 -9.47 5.04
CA ALA A 237 8.81 -9.80 3.63
C ALA A 237 8.92 -11.32 3.51
N PHE A 238 8.24 -11.89 2.52
CA PHE A 238 8.29 -13.32 2.26
C PHE A 238 9.24 -13.59 1.10
N ASP A 239 10.18 -14.51 1.33
CA ASP A 239 11.02 -15.11 0.31
C ASP A 239 10.58 -16.56 0.08
N GLU A 240 10.63 -17.02 -1.15
CA GLU A 240 10.33 -18.41 -1.50
C GLU A 240 11.50 -19.31 -1.09
N GLY A 241 11.19 -20.47 -0.50
CA GLY A 241 12.12 -21.55 -0.18
C GLY A 241 11.57 -22.89 -0.64
N ASP A 242 12.33 -23.97 -0.37
CA ASP A 242 12.04 -25.31 -0.91
C ASP A 242 10.64 -25.84 -0.50
N ASP A 243 10.24 -25.61 0.75
CA ASP A 243 8.98 -26.12 1.34
C ASP A 243 7.90 -25.04 1.59
N GLY A 244 8.08 -23.81 1.10
CA GLY A 244 7.12 -22.73 1.34
C GLY A 244 7.71 -21.33 1.27
N PHE A 245 7.29 -20.45 2.18
CA PHE A 245 7.73 -19.06 2.23
C PHE A 245 8.26 -18.69 3.61
N ALA A 246 9.47 -18.13 3.64
CA ALA A 246 10.09 -17.64 4.85
C ALA A 246 9.80 -16.15 5.05
N GLY A 247 9.03 -15.82 6.09
CA GLY A 247 8.69 -14.44 6.45
C GLY A 247 9.70 -13.83 7.40
N VAL A 248 10.53 -12.92 6.90
CA VAL A 248 11.51 -12.18 7.71
C VAL A 248 10.93 -10.83 8.13
N PRO A 249 11.01 -10.45 9.42
CA PRO A 249 10.56 -9.13 9.87
C PRO A 249 11.44 -8.04 9.23
N VAL A 250 10.80 -7.13 8.49
CA VAL A 250 11.47 -6.01 7.80
C VAL A 250 11.25 -4.67 8.49
N GLY A 251 10.40 -4.62 9.51
CA GLY A 251 10.28 -3.50 10.43
C GLY A 251 9.00 -3.53 11.26
N THR A 252 9.06 -2.94 12.46
CA THR A 252 7.91 -2.74 13.35
C THR A 252 7.64 -1.26 13.52
N GLU A 253 6.37 -0.87 13.47
CA GLU A 253 5.96 0.52 13.66
C GLU A 253 6.06 0.92 15.13
N GLY A 254 6.77 2.02 15.40
CA GLY A 254 6.88 2.63 16.74
C GLY A 254 5.64 3.44 17.16
N PHE A 255 4.48 3.20 16.54
CA PHE A 255 3.23 3.93 16.75
C PHE A 255 2.02 3.01 16.58
N SER A 256 0.86 3.49 16.99
CA SER A 256 -0.44 2.87 16.73
C SER A 256 -1.11 3.54 15.52
N ARG A 257 -1.76 2.75 14.67
CA ARG A 257 -2.53 3.25 13.53
C ARG A 257 -3.99 3.40 13.92
N PHE A 258 -4.49 4.63 13.90
CA PHE A 258 -5.91 4.91 14.08
C PHE A 258 -6.59 5.04 12.72
N GLU A 259 -7.45 4.09 12.37
CA GLU A 259 -8.21 4.07 11.12
C GLU A 259 -9.66 4.40 11.42
N VAL A 260 -10.21 5.39 10.72
CA VAL A 260 -11.60 5.84 10.88
C VAL A 260 -12.35 5.65 9.58
N LYS A 261 -13.52 5.01 9.68
CA LYS A 261 -14.51 4.87 8.61
C LYS A 261 -15.76 5.61 9.01
N LEU A 262 -16.08 6.66 8.26
CA LEU A 262 -17.19 7.54 8.58
C LEU A 262 -17.98 7.94 7.33
N ASP A 263 -19.30 8.06 7.47
CA ASP A 263 -20.16 8.70 6.46
C ASP A 263 -20.05 10.22 6.59
N LYS A 264 -19.14 10.81 5.82
CA LYS A 264 -18.77 12.23 5.98
C LYS A 264 -19.94 13.17 5.74
N ALA A 265 -20.83 12.86 4.79
CA ALA A 265 -21.96 13.72 4.48
C ALA A 265 -22.90 13.83 5.68
N ARG A 266 -23.08 12.73 6.42
CA ARG A 266 -23.99 12.66 7.56
C ARG A 266 -23.38 13.14 8.88
N VAL A 267 -22.07 13.03 9.06
CA VAL A 267 -21.41 13.47 10.31
C VAL A 267 -20.79 14.87 10.26
N THR A 268 -20.66 15.48 9.08
CA THR A 268 -20.08 16.84 9.01
C THR A 268 -21.03 17.86 9.63
N GLY A 269 -20.55 18.64 10.60
CA GLY A 269 -21.34 19.66 11.30
C GLY A 269 -22.25 19.10 12.40
N THR A 270 -22.11 17.82 12.75
CA THR A 270 -22.75 17.25 13.94
C THR A 270 -21.80 17.30 15.14
N PRO A 271 -22.33 17.26 16.39
CA PRO A 271 -21.48 17.22 17.59
C PRO A 271 -20.46 16.08 17.56
N PHE A 272 -20.86 14.90 17.03
CA PHE A 272 -19.97 13.76 16.88
C PHE A 272 -18.83 14.02 15.88
N GLY A 273 -19.14 14.62 14.72
CA GLY A 273 -18.12 14.97 13.73
C GLY A 273 -17.15 16.03 14.21
N ASP A 274 -17.64 17.03 14.95
CA ASP A 274 -16.81 18.08 15.54
C ASP A 274 -15.91 17.53 16.66
N TRP A 275 -16.45 16.68 17.54
CA TRP A 275 -15.67 15.95 18.54
C TRP A 275 -14.55 15.14 17.87
N LEU A 276 -14.86 14.29 16.88
CA LEU A 276 -13.86 13.46 16.21
C LEU A 276 -12.74 14.31 15.58
N LYS A 277 -13.10 15.44 14.97
CA LYS A 277 -12.13 16.39 14.40
C LYS A 277 -11.26 17.03 15.49
N GLN A 278 -11.83 17.36 16.64
CA GLN A 278 -11.09 17.87 17.80
C GLN A 278 -10.16 16.79 18.36
N THR A 279 -10.60 15.55 18.52
CA THR A 279 -9.78 14.40 18.94
C THR A 279 -8.58 14.22 18.01
N ILE A 280 -8.79 14.13 16.69
CA ILE A 280 -7.70 14.00 15.70
C ILE A 280 -6.70 15.17 15.82
N THR A 281 -7.20 16.39 16.05
CA THR A 281 -6.36 17.59 16.19
C THR A 281 -5.57 17.58 17.49
N ARG A 282 -6.20 17.25 18.62
CA ARG A 282 -5.61 17.16 19.96
C ARG A 282 -4.46 16.14 19.99
N PHE A 283 -4.67 14.98 19.39
CA PHE A 283 -3.64 13.93 19.32
C PHE A 283 -2.58 14.16 18.23
N ARG A 284 -2.64 15.30 17.51
CA ARG A 284 -1.70 15.65 16.42
C ARG A 284 -1.56 14.51 15.40
N ALA A 285 -2.66 13.84 15.09
CA ALA A 285 -2.63 12.58 14.38
C ALA A 285 -2.29 12.82 12.89
N PHE A 286 -1.10 12.43 12.45
CA PHE A 286 -0.65 12.61 11.07
C PHE A 286 -1.13 11.47 10.18
N ARG A 287 -1.46 11.74 8.92
CA ARG A 287 -1.83 10.63 8.02
C ARG A 287 -0.67 9.65 7.81
N THR A 288 -1.00 8.40 7.52
CA THR A 288 -0.02 7.36 7.19
C THR A 288 -0.49 6.51 6.00
N PRO A 289 0.43 5.98 5.16
CA PRO A 289 0.07 5.07 4.07
C PRO A 289 -0.59 3.78 4.58
N SER A 290 -1.27 3.03 3.71
CA SER A 290 -1.82 1.71 4.08
C SER A 290 -0.72 0.74 4.52
N LYS A 291 -1.07 -0.28 5.31
CA LYS A 291 -0.11 -1.30 5.76
C LYS A 291 0.55 -2.01 4.58
N LYS A 292 -0.23 -2.34 3.55
CA LYS A 292 0.22 -2.87 2.26
C LYS A 292 1.38 -2.06 1.67
N TYR A 293 1.19 -0.75 1.50
CA TYR A 293 2.20 0.10 0.86
C TYR A 293 3.42 0.36 1.75
N ARG A 294 3.21 0.43 3.07
CA ARG A 294 4.31 0.48 4.03
C ARG A 294 5.16 -0.79 3.98
N GLY A 295 4.52 -1.96 3.99
CA GLY A 295 5.19 -3.27 3.86
C GLY A 295 6.00 -3.38 2.58
N MET A 296 5.44 -2.96 1.43
CA MET A 296 6.18 -2.93 0.15
C MET A 296 7.40 -2.00 0.20
N SER A 297 7.30 -0.87 0.90
CA SER A 297 8.42 0.07 1.06
C SER A 297 9.54 -0.53 1.90
N LEU A 298 9.18 -1.20 3.01
CA LEU A 298 10.14 -1.88 3.88
C LEU A 298 10.78 -3.09 3.19
N ARG A 299 9.99 -3.88 2.44
CA ARG A 299 10.49 -4.98 1.61
C ARG A 299 11.50 -4.48 0.58
N SER A 300 11.19 -3.39 -0.13
CA SER A 300 12.10 -2.83 -1.15
C SER A 300 13.41 -2.35 -0.52
N ALA A 301 13.37 -1.71 0.65
CA ALA A 301 14.55 -1.33 1.39
C ALA A 301 15.35 -2.54 1.90
N HIS A 302 14.67 -3.59 2.38
CA HIS A 302 15.29 -4.84 2.80
C HIS A 302 16.01 -5.52 1.62
N GLN A 303 15.35 -5.61 0.46
CA GLN A 303 15.93 -6.21 -0.75
C GLN A 303 17.21 -5.49 -1.17
N ILE A 304 17.22 -4.15 -1.24
CA ILE A 304 18.43 -3.39 -1.58
C ILE A 304 19.57 -3.67 -0.57
N ARG A 305 19.26 -3.73 0.73
CA ARG A 305 20.27 -4.01 1.76
C ARG A 305 20.85 -5.41 1.63
N ARG A 306 20.02 -6.40 1.32
CA ARG A 306 20.43 -7.80 1.17
C ARG A 306 21.46 -8.01 0.06
N GLU A 307 21.41 -7.19 -0.99
CA GLU A 307 22.40 -7.23 -2.08
C GLU A 307 23.81 -6.80 -1.66
N GLY A 308 23.97 -6.13 -0.50
CA GLY A 308 25.30 -5.85 0.06
C GLY A 308 26.21 -4.96 -0.81
N PHE A 309 25.64 -4.01 -1.56
CA PHE A 309 26.41 -3.15 -2.46
C PHE A 309 27.52 -2.37 -1.73
N LEU A 310 28.71 -2.32 -2.34
CA LEU A 310 29.86 -1.59 -1.83
C LEU A 310 29.61 -0.08 -1.92
N ASP A 311 29.80 0.62 -0.80
CA ASP A 311 29.70 2.08 -0.76
C ASP A 311 31.00 2.73 -1.26
N GLU A 312 30.88 3.52 -2.32
CA GLU A 312 32.00 4.30 -2.88
C GLU A 312 31.98 5.76 -2.40
N LEU A 313 30.92 6.20 -1.72
CA LEU A 313 30.72 7.59 -1.28
C LEU A 313 30.28 7.64 0.18
N PRO A 314 31.18 7.37 1.14
CA PRO A 314 30.82 7.36 2.55
C PRO A 314 30.20 8.71 2.95
N GLY A 315 29.02 8.66 3.54
CA GLY A 315 28.29 9.82 4.05
C GLY A 315 27.48 10.62 3.03
N SER A 316 27.65 10.40 1.72
CA SER A 316 26.89 11.13 0.69
C SER A 316 26.23 10.22 -0.35
N ARG A 317 25.08 10.66 -0.87
CA ARG A 317 24.35 9.97 -1.92
C ARG A 317 24.06 10.92 -3.06
N LEU A 318 24.54 10.54 -4.25
CA LEU A 318 24.32 11.29 -5.47
C LEU A 318 23.04 10.87 -6.18
N SER A 319 22.32 11.85 -6.70
CA SER A 319 21.09 11.64 -7.45
C SER A 319 20.90 12.69 -8.54
N THR A 320 20.04 12.40 -9.49
CA THR A 320 19.55 13.37 -10.47
C THR A 320 18.08 13.09 -10.76
N GLU A 321 17.34 14.12 -11.14
CA GLU A 321 15.93 14.01 -11.47
C GLU A 321 15.55 14.96 -12.61
N PHE A 322 14.49 14.61 -13.34
CA PHE A 322 13.87 15.49 -14.32
C PHE A 322 12.35 15.28 -14.32
N ALA A 323 11.61 16.33 -14.68
CA ALA A 323 10.15 16.27 -14.74
C ALA A 323 9.70 15.33 -15.85
N SER A 324 8.70 14.50 -15.59
CA SER A 324 8.10 13.62 -16.58
C SER A 324 6.63 13.96 -16.80
N ARG A 325 6.04 13.50 -17.90
CA ARG A 325 4.57 13.49 -18.03
C ARG A 325 3.95 12.74 -16.84
N PRO A 326 2.67 13.03 -16.51
CA PRO A 326 1.86 12.12 -15.72
C PRO A 326 1.86 10.76 -16.39
N VAL A 327 2.78 9.91 -15.98
CA VAL A 327 2.74 8.50 -16.35
C VAL A 327 1.51 7.99 -15.64
N ARG A 328 0.43 7.75 -16.40
CA ARG A 328 -0.73 7.08 -15.86
C ARG A 328 -0.18 5.77 -15.32
N TYR A 329 -0.18 5.55 -14.01
CA TYR A 329 0.16 4.24 -13.43
C TYR A 329 -0.96 3.22 -13.73
N LYS A 330 -1.53 3.29 -14.94
CA LYS A 330 -2.46 2.34 -15.51
C LYS A 330 -1.61 1.18 -15.96
N HIS A 331 -1.75 0.08 -15.23
CA HIS A 331 -1.22 -1.23 -15.57
C HIS A 331 0.31 -1.35 -15.51
N HIS A 332 0.73 -2.59 -15.41
CA HIS A 332 2.10 -3.05 -15.19
C HIS A 332 3.06 -2.70 -16.33
N GLU A 333 2.53 -2.21 -17.44
CA GLU A 333 3.23 -1.99 -18.68
C GLU A 333 4.34 -0.94 -18.56
N HIS A 334 4.19 0.08 -17.71
CA HIS A 334 5.13 1.19 -17.68
C HIS A 334 6.52 0.84 -17.14
N TYR A 335 6.62 0.04 -16.07
CA TYR A 335 7.94 -0.35 -15.56
C TYR A 335 8.58 -1.43 -16.45
N VAL A 336 7.76 -2.30 -17.06
CA VAL A 336 8.22 -3.29 -18.06
C VAL A 336 8.80 -2.58 -19.28
N ASN A 337 8.11 -1.57 -19.80
CA ASN A 337 8.59 -0.78 -20.94
C ASN A 337 9.85 0.01 -20.60
N LEU A 338 9.94 0.58 -19.40
CA LEU A 338 11.16 1.24 -18.93
C LEU A 338 12.33 0.25 -18.81
N ALA A 339 12.08 -0.97 -18.33
CA ALA A 339 13.09 -2.01 -18.25
C ALA A 339 13.59 -2.44 -19.64
N ARG A 340 12.68 -2.69 -20.58
CA ARG A 340 12.99 -2.98 -21.98
C ARG A 340 13.79 -1.85 -22.64
N TYR A 341 13.42 -0.60 -22.37
CA TYR A 341 14.18 0.54 -22.87
C TYR A 341 15.60 0.59 -22.28
N LEU A 342 15.77 0.25 -21.00
CA LEU A 342 17.11 0.15 -20.40
C LEU A 342 17.93 -1.02 -20.94
N GLU A 343 17.30 -2.13 -21.31
CA GLU A 343 17.97 -3.27 -21.97
C GLU A 343 18.55 -2.87 -23.33
N SER A 344 17.92 -1.94 -24.05
CA SER A 344 18.44 -1.42 -25.32
C SER A 344 19.68 -0.53 -25.16
N SER A 345 20.06 -0.18 -23.93
CA SER A 345 21.28 0.58 -23.65
C SER A 345 22.53 -0.28 -23.80
N LYS A 346 23.53 0.25 -24.53
CA LYS A 346 24.87 -0.36 -24.58
C LYS A 346 25.65 -0.21 -23.27
N THR A 347 25.27 0.75 -22.42
CA THR A 347 26.01 1.10 -21.19
C THR A 347 25.33 0.57 -19.93
N PHE A 348 24.00 0.60 -19.92
CA PHE A 348 23.20 0.23 -18.76
C PHE A 348 22.39 -1.04 -19.04
N ARG A 349 21.93 -1.70 -17.99
CA ARG A 349 20.98 -2.81 -18.04
C ARG A 349 20.22 -2.92 -16.71
N PRO A 350 19.03 -3.53 -16.67
CA PRO A 350 18.47 -4.01 -15.41
C PRO A 350 19.50 -4.85 -14.65
N TYR A 351 19.62 -4.64 -13.34
CA TYR A 351 20.57 -5.37 -12.49
C TYR A 351 20.17 -6.84 -12.35
N PHE A 352 18.88 -7.10 -12.11
CA PHE A 352 18.32 -8.43 -12.11
C PHE A 352 17.92 -8.85 -13.54
N THR A 353 17.98 -10.14 -13.83
CA THR A 353 17.55 -10.72 -15.13
C THR A 353 16.10 -10.36 -15.46
N HIS A 354 15.24 -10.30 -14.44
CA HIS A 354 13.91 -9.72 -14.54
C HIS A 354 13.84 -8.48 -13.66
N PRO A 355 13.30 -7.34 -14.16
CA PRO A 355 13.22 -6.12 -13.38
C PRO A 355 12.37 -6.33 -12.13
N VAL A 356 13.01 -6.31 -10.95
CA VAL A 356 12.30 -6.41 -9.67
C VAL A 356 11.85 -5.03 -9.21
N LEU A 357 10.54 -4.86 -9.04
CA LEU A 357 9.90 -3.62 -8.64
C LEU A 357 10.24 -3.26 -7.20
N LEU A 358 10.83 -2.08 -7.04
CA LEU A 358 11.14 -1.42 -5.78
C LEU A 358 10.19 -0.24 -5.58
N GLU A 359 9.30 -0.37 -4.61
CA GLU A 359 8.32 0.65 -4.25
C GLU A 359 8.75 1.43 -3.02
N GLU A 360 8.41 2.71 -2.98
CA GLU A 360 8.52 3.55 -1.78
C GLU A 360 7.27 4.43 -1.69
N HIS A 361 6.57 4.34 -0.56
CA HIS A 361 5.39 5.14 -0.26
C HIS A 361 5.61 5.87 1.04
N GLU A 362 5.56 7.19 0.96
CA GLU A 362 5.80 8.06 2.10
C GLU A 362 4.66 9.05 2.21
N HIS A 363 4.20 9.24 3.45
CA HIS A 363 3.43 10.40 3.82
C HIS A 363 4.17 11.07 4.97
N SER A 364 4.57 12.30 4.75
CA SER A 364 5.38 13.06 5.69
C SER A 364 4.88 14.48 5.83
N VAL A 365 5.37 15.16 6.85
CA VAL A 365 5.17 16.60 7.02
C VAL A 365 6.54 17.26 7.02
N GLU A 366 6.72 18.25 6.15
CA GLU A 366 8.04 18.84 5.86
C GLU A 366 8.11 20.33 6.21
N GLY A 367 9.30 20.81 6.53
CA GLY A 367 9.62 22.24 6.48
C GLY A 367 11.07 22.52 6.81
N VAL A 368 11.34 23.73 7.30
CA VAL A 368 12.72 24.23 7.48
C VAL A 368 12.88 24.88 8.85
N TYR A 369 14.00 24.58 9.52
CA TYR A 369 14.38 25.19 10.80
C TYR A 369 15.90 25.33 10.89
N LYS A 370 16.38 26.53 11.25
CA LYS A 370 17.82 26.84 11.36
C LYS A 370 18.64 26.36 10.14
N GLY A 371 18.10 26.55 8.94
CA GLY A 371 18.76 26.12 7.68
C GLY A 371 18.69 24.62 7.37
N LEU A 372 18.14 23.78 8.26
CA LEU A 372 17.94 22.35 8.04
C LEU A 372 16.54 22.06 7.52
N SER A 373 16.41 21.07 6.64
CA SER A 373 15.14 20.49 6.25
C SER A 373 14.68 19.51 7.33
N ILE A 374 13.46 19.68 7.84
CA ILE A 374 12.88 18.78 8.83
C ILE A 374 11.74 17.99 8.17
N THR A 375 11.68 16.70 8.48
CA THR A 375 10.63 15.78 8.04
C THR A 375 10.10 14.99 9.23
N ILE A 376 8.78 14.92 9.37
CA ILE A 376 8.10 14.00 10.30
C ILE A 376 7.42 12.91 9.49
N SER A 377 7.74 11.65 9.76
CA SER A 377 7.18 10.48 9.08
C SER A 377 6.98 9.33 10.08
N GLY A 378 5.73 8.89 10.27
CA GLY A 378 5.42 7.90 11.31
C GLY A 378 5.78 8.39 12.72
N ALA A 379 6.62 7.63 13.42
CA ALA A 379 7.13 7.94 14.77
C ALA A 379 8.54 8.55 14.77
N GLN A 380 8.95 9.24 13.70
CA GLN A 380 10.29 9.77 13.56
C GLN A 380 10.26 11.21 13.07
N LEU A 381 11.08 12.06 13.70
CA LEU A 381 11.48 13.37 13.21
C LEU A 381 12.92 13.31 12.74
N GLU A 382 13.17 13.76 11.51
CA GLU A 382 14.49 13.76 10.91
C GLU A 382 14.88 15.17 10.47
N CYS A 383 16.11 15.57 10.79
CA CYS A 383 16.72 16.82 10.36
C CYS A 383 17.82 16.54 9.35
N TRP A 384 17.72 17.16 8.18
CA TRP A 384 18.61 16.95 7.04
C TRP A 384 19.27 18.27 6.65
N ARG A 385 20.54 18.23 6.23
CA ARG A 385 21.09 19.36 5.50
C ARG A 385 20.34 19.51 4.16
N PRO A 386 20.19 20.74 3.65
CA PRO A 386 19.68 20.94 2.30
C PRO A 386 20.51 20.13 1.29
N ARG A 387 19.85 19.64 0.24
CA ARG A 387 20.57 19.01 -0.88
C ARG A 387 21.50 20.03 -1.54
N GLU A 388 22.72 19.61 -1.84
CA GLU A 388 23.73 20.45 -2.49
C GLU A 388 23.77 20.15 -3.99
N PHE A 389 24.00 21.19 -4.80
CA PHE A 389 24.18 21.04 -6.23
C PHE A 389 25.64 20.71 -6.54
N VAL A 390 25.88 19.59 -7.21
CA VAL A 390 27.22 19.20 -7.66
C VAL A 390 27.43 19.73 -9.07
N ALA A 391 28.38 20.65 -9.22
CA ALA A 391 28.61 21.37 -10.46
C ALA A 391 28.89 20.42 -11.63
N THR A 392 27.94 20.34 -12.58
CA THR A 392 28.17 19.79 -13.91
C THR A 392 27.45 20.64 -14.95
N LYS A 393 28.03 20.81 -16.14
CA LYS A 393 27.35 21.46 -17.27
C LYS A 393 26.22 20.54 -17.76
N SER A 394 25.00 21.07 -17.88
CA SER A 394 23.77 20.53 -18.52
C SER A 394 22.88 19.51 -17.77
N VAL A 395 23.28 18.89 -16.66
CA VAL A 395 22.43 17.93 -15.92
C VAL A 395 22.42 18.27 -14.44
N PRO A 396 21.25 18.43 -13.78
CA PRO A 396 21.22 18.74 -12.37
C PRO A 396 21.55 17.50 -11.53
N ILE A 397 22.71 17.50 -10.88
CA ILE A 397 23.14 16.42 -9.97
C ILE A 397 23.16 16.97 -8.54
N PHE A 398 22.55 16.21 -7.64
CA PHE A 398 22.36 16.58 -6.25
C PHE A 398 23.12 15.61 -5.36
N SER A 399 23.83 16.18 -4.37
CA SER A 399 24.38 15.44 -3.24
C SER A 399 23.48 15.63 -2.02
N ARG A 400 23.28 14.57 -1.26
CA ARG A 400 22.58 14.60 0.03
C ARG A 400 23.29 13.67 1.00
N ASP A 401 23.25 13.99 2.29
CA ASP A 401 23.68 13.07 3.34
C ASP A 401 22.98 11.70 3.19
N VAL A 402 23.70 10.60 3.47
CA VAL A 402 23.11 9.24 3.49
C VAL A 402 22.20 9.04 4.70
N VAL A 403 22.52 9.71 5.80
CA VAL A 403 21.79 9.67 7.07
C VAL A 403 21.42 11.09 7.50
N PRO A 404 20.30 11.30 8.23
CA PRO A 404 19.97 12.62 8.73
C PRO A 404 21.04 13.10 9.73
N VAL A 405 21.22 14.42 9.82
CA VAL A 405 22.06 15.07 10.83
C VAL A 405 21.58 14.71 12.23
N THR A 406 20.27 14.60 12.40
CA THR A 406 19.66 14.18 13.66
C THR A 406 18.38 13.42 13.38
N ARG A 407 18.16 12.34 14.13
CA ARG A 407 16.91 11.58 14.15
C ARG A 407 16.39 11.52 15.57
N VAL A 408 15.16 11.96 15.78
CA VAL A 408 14.48 11.95 17.08
C VAL A 408 13.29 11.00 17.01
N PRO A 409 13.27 9.92 17.82
CA PRO A 409 12.09 9.09 17.94
C PRO A 409 10.97 9.86 18.67
N LEU A 410 9.77 9.79 18.11
CA LEU A 410 8.57 10.43 18.67
C LEU A 410 7.71 9.35 19.32
N VAL A 411 7.55 9.42 20.65
CA VAL A 411 6.79 8.43 21.42
C VAL A 411 5.53 9.01 22.05
N SER A 412 5.41 10.34 22.10
CA SER A 412 4.22 11.09 22.49
C SER A 412 4.06 12.36 21.66
N ARG A 413 2.83 12.87 21.54
CA ARG A 413 2.52 14.18 20.97
C ARG A 413 3.24 15.32 21.70
N HIS A 414 3.55 15.14 22.99
CA HIS A 414 4.31 16.12 23.77
C HIS A 414 5.76 16.26 23.29
N ASP A 415 6.32 15.24 22.62
CA ASP A 415 7.64 15.35 22.02
C ASP A 415 7.65 16.36 20.86
N LEU A 416 6.52 16.56 20.19
CA LEU A 416 6.36 17.59 19.15
C LEU A 416 6.34 18.99 19.75
N GLU A 417 5.79 19.18 20.94
CA GLU A 417 5.70 20.48 21.60
C GLU A 417 7.06 20.99 22.05
N LYS A 418 7.94 20.05 22.43
CA LYS A 418 9.34 20.34 22.80
C LYS A 418 10.20 20.74 21.61
N VAL A 419 9.73 20.56 20.37
CA VAL A 419 10.44 20.96 19.15
C VAL A 419 9.84 22.27 18.64
N PRO A 420 10.48 23.45 18.91
CA PRO A 420 9.86 24.77 18.71
C PRO A 420 9.44 25.09 17.27
N TRP A 421 9.92 24.33 16.29
CA TRP A 421 9.50 24.43 14.90
C TRP A 421 8.20 23.68 14.62
N VAL A 422 7.99 22.51 15.23
CA VAL A 422 6.81 21.67 14.96
C VAL A 422 5.54 22.39 15.37
N THR A 423 5.59 23.15 16.47
CA THR A 423 4.48 23.97 16.96
C THR A 423 4.09 25.10 16.01
N LYS A 424 4.97 25.49 15.08
CA LYS A 424 4.74 26.54 14.06
C LYS A 424 4.32 25.99 12.69
N MET A 425 4.15 24.67 12.56
CA MET A 425 3.81 24.03 11.30
C MET A 425 2.38 24.35 10.85
N LYS A 426 2.20 24.50 9.54
CA LYS A 426 0.90 24.78 8.90
C LYS A 426 0.43 23.56 8.11
N ARG A 427 -0.90 23.40 7.96
CA ARG A 427 -1.53 22.26 7.23
C ARG A 427 -1.03 22.06 5.79
N GLY A 428 -0.49 23.09 5.14
CA GLY A 428 0.04 23.01 3.76
C GLY A 428 1.36 22.24 3.60
N GLN A 429 1.95 21.76 4.70
CA GLN A 429 3.26 21.10 4.73
C GLN A 429 3.21 19.57 4.58
N SER A 430 2.02 19.00 4.38
CA SER A 430 1.85 17.57 4.12
C SER A 430 2.34 17.20 2.72
N ARG A 431 3.19 16.18 2.64
CA ARG A 431 3.72 15.61 1.40
C ARG A 431 3.34 14.15 1.28
N TYR A 432 2.94 13.76 0.08
CA TYR A 432 2.78 12.37 -0.32
C TYR A 432 3.73 12.07 -1.46
N LYS A 433 4.50 11.00 -1.31
CA LYS A 433 5.44 10.50 -2.31
C LYS A 433 5.11 9.05 -2.60
N ARG A 434 5.02 8.72 -3.89
CA ARG A 434 4.98 7.34 -4.38
C ARG A 434 6.06 7.19 -5.44
N SER A 435 7.02 6.32 -5.19
CA SER A 435 8.15 6.06 -6.08
C SER A 435 8.14 4.59 -6.46
N ARG A 436 8.27 4.30 -7.75
CA ARG A 436 8.27 2.94 -8.30
C ARG A 436 9.40 2.81 -9.30
N GLY A 437 10.29 1.86 -9.07
CA GLY A 437 11.50 1.74 -9.88
C GLY A 437 12.14 0.37 -9.75
N PHE A 438 13.37 0.26 -10.24
CA PHE A 438 14.18 -0.96 -10.13
C PHE A 438 15.66 -0.60 -10.17
N LEU A 439 16.51 -1.59 -9.94
CA LEU A 439 17.96 -1.44 -9.97
C LEU A 439 18.50 -1.59 -11.40
N VAL A 440 19.44 -0.73 -11.74
CA VAL A 440 20.10 -0.63 -13.04
C VAL A 440 21.60 -0.67 -12.82
N GLU A 441 22.28 -1.57 -13.53
CA GLU A 441 23.73 -1.72 -13.49
C GLU A 441 24.37 -1.00 -14.68
N ASN A 442 25.44 -0.24 -14.44
CA ASN A 442 26.40 0.11 -15.49
C ASN A 442 27.27 -1.10 -15.82
N ARG A 443 27.15 -1.60 -17.05
CA ARG A 443 27.78 -2.85 -17.53
C ARG A 443 29.30 -2.88 -17.34
N ARG A 444 29.97 -1.72 -17.43
CA ARG A 444 31.44 -1.62 -17.35
C ARG A 444 31.92 -1.42 -15.92
N SER A 445 31.28 -0.53 -15.17
CA SER A 445 31.76 -0.18 -13.82
C SER A 445 31.22 -1.12 -12.74
N GLY A 446 30.09 -1.79 -12.97
CA GLY A 446 29.39 -2.58 -11.94
C GLY A 446 28.65 -1.71 -10.92
N ARG A 447 28.53 -0.40 -11.17
CA ARG A 447 27.77 0.53 -10.32
C ARG A 447 26.28 0.37 -10.50
N ILE A 448 25.56 0.48 -9.40
CA ILE A 448 24.13 0.26 -9.30
C ILE A 448 23.42 1.57 -9.03
N TYR A 449 22.35 1.79 -9.80
CA TYR A 449 21.47 2.94 -9.71
C TYR A 449 20.05 2.46 -9.50
N ARG A 450 19.29 3.16 -8.67
CA ARG A 450 17.83 3.04 -8.64
C ARG A 450 17.25 4.04 -9.62
N VAL A 451 16.54 3.55 -10.64
CA VAL A 451 15.76 4.39 -11.56
C VAL A 451 14.30 4.24 -11.18
N ALA A 452 13.63 5.34 -10.86
CA ALA A 452 12.25 5.32 -10.38
C ALA A 452 11.38 6.43 -11.01
N LEU A 453 10.12 6.09 -11.24
CA LEU A 453 9.05 7.03 -11.55
C LEU A 453 8.38 7.46 -10.25
N GLU A 454 8.48 8.74 -9.93
CA GLU A 454 8.05 9.32 -8.68
C GLU A 454 6.91 10.31 -8.87
N ARG A 455 5.81 10.10 -8.14
CA ARG A 455 4.70 11.03 -8.01
C ARG A 455 4.79 11.72 -6.66
N ARG A 456 4.87 13.06 -6.68
CA ARG A 456 4.90 13.92 -5.50
C ARG A 456 3.62 14.74 -5.44
N ALA A 457 2.98 14.80 -4.28
CA ALA A 457 1.84 15.65 -4.05
C ALA A 457 2.05 16.44 -2.76
N HIS A 458 1.79 17.75 -2.81
CA HIS A 458 1.96 18.67 -1.69
C HIS A 458 0.61 19.31 -1.36
N GLY A 459 0.06 18.99 -0.18
CA GLY A 459 -1.26 19.47 0.24
C GLY A 459 -2.36 19.20 -0.81
N SER A 460 -3.04 20.25 -1.25
CA SER A 460 -4.12 20.21 -2.25
C SER A 460 -3.65 20.47 -3.69
N LYS A 461 -2.35 20.59 -3.94
CA LYS A 461 -1.80 20.88 -5.27
C LYS A 461 -1.92 19.68 -6.21
N THR A 462 -1.94 19.97 -7.51
CA THR A 462 -1.82 18.96 -8.57
C THR A 462 -0.53 18.16 -8.34
N PRO A 463 -0.58 16.82 -8.43
CA PRO A 463 0.62 16.00 -8.29
C PRO A 463 1.61 16.26 -9.42
N GLU A 464 2.88 16.28 -9.07
CA GLU A 464 4.03 16.39 -9.97
C GLU A 464 4.67 15.02 -10.17
N TYR A 465 5.30 14.81 -11.33
CA TYR A 465 5.86 13.53 -11.74
C TYR A 465 7.31 13.71 -12.17
N PHE A 466 8.17 12.80 -11.72
CA PHE A 466 9.60 12.87 -11.94
C PHE A 466 10.16 11.49 -12.30
N VAL A 467 11.18 11.48 -13.14
CA VAL A 467 12.14 10.37 -13.17
C VAL A 467 13.25 10.71 -12.19
N VAL A 468 13.51 9.81 -11.25
CA VAL A 468 14.55 9.96 -10.23
C VAL A 468 15.57 8.84 -10.39
N ILE A 469 16.83 9.22 -10.48
CA ILE A 469 17.98 8.33 -10.61
C ILE A 469 18.85 8.53 -9.38
N THR A 470 19.10 7.48 -8.61
CA THR A 470 19.89 7.56 -7.38
C THR A 470 21.00 6.52 -7.41
N TYR A 471 22.23 6.92 -7.12
CA TYR A 471 23.32 5.96 -6.92
C TYR A 471 23.09 5.17 -5.64
N VAL A 472 23.19 3.84 -5.71
CA VAL A 472 22.92 2.93 -4.59
C VAL A 472 24.20 2.33 -4.03
N GLY A 473 25.18 2.06 -4.89
CA GLY A 473 26.43 1.40 -4.53
C GLY A 473 27.00 0.65 -5.71
N ARG A 474 27.94 -0.25 -5.46
CA ARG A 474 28.61 -1.05 -6.49
C ARG A 474 28.51 -2.54 -6.19
N ALA A 475 28.08 -3.33 -7.17
CA ALA A 475 27.91 -4.78 -7.01
C ALA A 475 29.22 -5.56 -7.12
N ARG A 476 30.21 -5.05 -7.89
CA ARG A 476 31.48 -5.75 -8.16
C ARG A 476 32.61 -4.81 -8.55
N GLY A 477 33.84 -5.26 -8.33
CA GLY A 477 35.07 -4.50 -8.58
C GLY A 477 35.53 -3.71 -7.36
N ARG A 478 36.77 -3.19 -7.39
CA ARG A 478 37.34 -2.45 -6.25
C ARG A 478 36.66 -1.09 -6.11
N PRO A 479 36.18 -0.72 -4.90
CA PRO A 479 35.59 0.59 -4.66
C PRO A 479 36.64 1.67 -4.87
N ARG A 480 36.25 2.76 -5.52
CA ARG A 480 37.06 3.98 -5.62
C ARG A 480 36.28 5.09 -4.94
N PHE A 481 36.87 5.70 -3.91
CA PHE A 481 36.29 6.82 -3.16
C PHE A 481 36.34 8.12 -3.99
N ASP A 482 35.69 8.10 -5.15
CA ASP A 482 35.70 9.17 -6.14
C ASP A 482 34.30 9.35 -6.73
N SER A 483 33.77 10.56 -6.59
CA SER A 483 32.45 10.94 -7.07
C SER A 483 32.40 11.22 -8.57
N ALA A 484 33.52 11.61 -9.20
CA ALA A 484 33.53 12.07 -10.59
C ALA A 484 33.04 11.00 -11.58
N PRO A 485 33.42 9.71 -11.46
CA PRO A 485 32.87 8.65 -12.30
C PRO A 485 31.37 8.42 -12.07
N ILE A 486 30.87 8.57 -10.84
CA ILE A 486 29.46 8.40 -10.49
C ILE A 486 28.63 9.54 -11.09
N VAL A 487 29.13 10.77 -10.99
CA VAL A 487 28.57 11.98 -11.61
C VAL A 487 28.46 11.79 -13.14
N LYS A 488 29.51 11.27 -13.79
CA LYS A 488 29.50 10.97 -15.23
C LYS A 488 28.45 9.93 -15.59
N ASP A 489 28.37 8.85 -14.83
CA ASP A 489 27.40 7.78 -15.05
C ASP A 489 25.96 8.29 -14.87
N LEU A 490 25.69 9.10 -13.83
CA LEU A 490 24.38 9.74 -13.61
C LEU A 490 23.99 10.64 -14.78
N ALA A 491 24.90 11.49 -15.28
CA ALA A 491 24.63 12.36 -16.42
C ALA A 491 24.35 11.56 -17.71
N LEU A 492 25.06 10.46 -17.94
CA LEU A 492 24.84 9.58 -19.09
C LEU A 492 23.47 8.89 -19.01
N LEU A 493 23.13 8.32 -17.85
CA LEU A 493 21.85 7.65 -17.63
C LEU A 493 20.68 8.64 -17.72
N HIS A 494 20.82 9.83 -17.15
CA HIS A 494 19.85 10.91 -17.26
C HIS A 494 19.56 11.25 -18.72
N ARG A 495 20.59 11.54 -19.53
CA ARG A 495 20.42 11.87 -20.95
C ARG A 495 19.85 10.71 -21.75
N PHE A 496 20.18 9.46 -21.41
CA PHE A 496 19.62 8.28 -22.04
C PHE A 496 18.11 8.17 -21.79
N LEU A 497 17.69 8.33 -20.53
CA LEU A 497 16.28 8.26 -20.15
C LEU A 497 15.45 9.43 -20.71
N LEU A 498 16.02 10.64 -20.84
CA LEU A 498 15.33 11.77 -21.48
C LEU A 498 14.99 11.53 -22.96
N ARG A 499 15.67 10.60 -23.62
CA ARG A 499 15.37 10.25 -25.02
C ARG A 499 14.13 9.37 -25.14
N ASP A 500 13.72 8.70 -24.06
CA ASP A 500 12.50 7.88 -24.05
C ASP A 500 11.26 8.76 -24.29
N PRO A 501 10.53 8.57 -25.41
CA PRO A 501 9.33 9.34 -25.70
C PRO A 501 8.25 9.23 -24.61
N LEU A 502 8.21 8.13 -23.86
CA LEU A 502 7.25 7.91 -22.78
C LEU A 502 7.54 8.75 -21.53
N LEU A 503 8.76 9.27 -21.39
CA LEU A 503 9.20 10.04 -20.23
C LEU A 503 9.25 11.55 -20.47
N LYS A 504 9.26 11.99 -21.73
CA LYS A 504 9.37 13.43 -22.08
C LYS A 504 8.20 14.24 -21.51
N PRO A 505 8.42 15.42 -20.90
CA PRO A 505 7.34 16.36 -20.57
C PRO A 505 6.59 16.82 -21.85
N HIS A 506 5.35 17.31 -21.74
CA HIS A 506 4.75 18.05 -22.87
C HIS A 506 5.47 19.38 -22.96
N GLU A 507 6.03 19.72 -24.12
CA GLU A 507 6.24 21.13 -24.45
C GLU A 507 4.85 21.77 -24.49
N PRO A 508 4.62 22.89 -23.78
CA PRO A 508 3.40 23.65 -23.97
C PRO A 508 3.38 24.13 -25.42
N THR A 509 2.46 23.60 -26.22
CA THR A 509 2.07 24.18 -27.51
C THR A 509 1.32 25.47 -27.30
#